data_AF-A0A839NU62-F1
#
_entry.id   AF-A0A839NU62-F1
#
_cell.length_a   1.000
_cell.length_b   1.000
_cell.length_c   1.000
_cell.angle_alpha   90.00
_cell.angle_beta   90.00
_cell.angle_gamma   90.00
#
_symmetry.space_group_name_H-M   'P 1'
#
loop_
_entity.id
_entity.type
_entity.pdbx_description
1 polymer ?
#
loop_
_entity_poly.entity_id
_entity_poly.type
_entity_poly.pdbx_seq_one_letter_code
_entity_poly.pdbx_strand_id
1 'polypeptide(L)' 'MHAIHELPSITVTTRDFERFVAFGLDAYLRGDSHADFLPSELKRATLCQPCALPGEVVSVN' A
#
# COMPACT_ATOMS: atom_id res chain seq x y z
N MET A 1 -16.88 2.57 -22.46
CA MET A 1 -15.44 2.41 -22.22
C MET A 1 -15.14 2.96 -20.84
N HIS A 2 -15.13 2.11 -19.81
CA HIS A 2 -14.75 2.55 -18.46
C HIS A 2 -13.23 2.76 -18.47
N ALA A 3 -12.79 4.01 -18.46
CA ALA A 3 -11.39 4.31 -18.21
C ALA A 3 -11.08 3.84 -16.79
N ILE A 4 -10.34 2.75 -16.65
CA ILE A 4 -9.71 2.39 -15.37
C ILE A 4 -8.71 3.52 -15.12
N HIS A 5 -9.10 4.50 -14.31
CA HIS A 5 -8.17 5.53 -13.85
C HIS A 5 -7.21 4.82 -12.91
N GLU A 6 -6.00 4.54 -13.39
CA GLU A 6 -4.93 4.06 -12.51
C GLU A 6 -4.71 5.09 -11.42
N LEU A 7 -4.77 4.67 -10.16
CA LEU A 7 -4.49 5.52 -9.02
C LEU A 7 -3.02 5.94 -9.04
N PRO A 8 -2.69 7.15 -8.55
CA PRO A 8 -1.31 7.54 -8.36
C PRO A 8 -0.63 6.60 -7.36
N SER A 9 0.64 6.28 -7.60
CA SER A 9 1.43 5.45 -6.71
C SER A 9 1.50 6.05 -5.30
N ILE A 10 1.36 5.19 -4.29
CA ILE A 10 1.53 5.57 -2.89
C ILE A 10 3.01 5.57 -2.49
N THR A 11 3.35 6.42 -1.54
CA THR A 11 4.66 6.39 -0.86
C THR A 11 4.49 5.75 0.50
N VAL A 12 5.32 4.75 0.82
CA VAL A 12 5.30 4.09 2.12
C VAL A 12 6.72 3.91 2.65
N THR A 13 6.85 3.92 3.97
CA THR A 13 8.13 3.60 4.60
C THR A 13 8.44 2.11 4.41
N THR A 14 9.72 1.75 4.36
CA THR A 14 10.13 0.33 4.33
C THR A 14 9.55 -0.47 5.50
N ARG A 15 9.46 0.14 6.69
CA ARG A 15 8.86 -0.47 7.88
C ARG A 15 7.37 -0.76 7.71
N ASP A 16 6.62 0.20 7.18
CA ASP A 16 5.18 0.05 7.03
C ASP A 16 4.82 -0.84 5.84
N PHE A 17 5.67 -0.87 4.82
CA PHE A 17 5.53 -1.81 3.69
C PHE A 17 5.44 -3.26 4.19
N GLU A 18 6.38 -3.70 5.03
CA GLU A 18 6.36 -5.07 5.58
C GLU A 18 5.09 -5.36 6.39
N ARG A 19 4.64 -4.38 7.20
CA ARG A 19 3.39 -4.48 7.98
C ARG A 19 2.17 -4.60 7.07
N PHE A 20 2.11 -3.83 5.99
CA PHE A 20 1.01 -3.87 5.04
C PHE A 20 0.99 -5.15 4.20
N VAL A 21 2.16 -5.70 3.86
CA VAL A 21 2.24 -7.02 3.22
C VAL A 21 1.64 -8.09 4.13
N ALA A 22 2.03 -8.11 5.41
CA ALA A 22 1.50 -9.06 6.38
C ALA A 22 -0.03 -8.89 6.57
N PHE A 23 -0.50 -7.64 6.69
CA PHE A 23 -1.92 -7.32 6.80
C PHE A 23 -2.72 -7.76 5.56
N GLY A 24 -2.22 -7.48 4.35
CA GLY A 24 -2.87 -7.88 3.10
C GLY A 24 -2.96 -9.39 2.94
N LEU A 25 -1.90 -10.13 3.32
CA LEU A 25 -1.92 -11.59 3.30
C LEU A 25 -2.96 -12.16 4.27
N ASP A 26 -3.04 -11.61 5.48
CA ASP A 26 -4.02 -12.01 6.50
C ASP A 26 -5.47 -11.73 6.05
N ALA A 27 -5.73 -10.57 5.44
CA ALA A 27 -7.02 -10.25 4.82
C ALA A 27 -7.39 -11.22 3.68
N TYR A 28 -6.40 -11.59 2.85
CA TYR A 28 -6.59 -12.59 1.78
C TYR A 28 -6.96 -13.96 2.35
N LEU A 29 -6.27 -14.40 3.41
CA LEU A 29 -6.56 -15.67 4.07
C LEU A 29 -7.94 -15.71 4.72
N ARG A 30 -8.47 -14.57 5.16
CA ARG A 30 -9.85 -14.43 5.68
C ARG A 30 -10.92 -14.40 4.59
N GLY A 31 -10.55 -14.20 3.33
CA GLY A 31 -11.49 -14.10 2.21
C GLY A 31 -12.20 -12.76 2.10
N ASP A 32 -11.56 -11.67 2.53
CA ASP A 32 -12.12 -10.32 2.45
C ASP A 32 -12.34 -9.91 0.98
N SER A 33 -13.48 -9.25 0.68
CA SER A 33 -13.95 -8.97 -0.68
C SER A 33 -13.08 -8.01 -1.51
N HIS A 34 -12.03 -7.44 -0.91
CA HIS A 34 -11.07 -6.51 -1.54
C HIS A 34 -9.62 -6.76 -1.10
N ALA A 35 -9.29 -8.01 -0.71
CA ALA A 35 -7.98 -8.35 -0.19
C ALA A 35 -6.83 -8.18 -1.21
N ASP A 36 -7.15 -8.09 -2.50
CA ASP A 36 -6.22 -7.88 -3.59
C ASP A 36 -5.82 -6.41 -3.79
N PHE A 37 -6.66 -5.47 -3.33
CA PHE A 37 -6.43 -4.04 -3.55
C PHE A 37 -5.12 -3.56 -2.93
N LEU A 38 -4.92 -3.76 -1.63
CA LEU A 38 -3.70 -3.30 -0.94
C LEU A 38 -2.42 -3.93 -1.51
N PRO A 39 -2.32 -5.26 -1.73
CA PRO A 39 -1.17 -5.85 -2.42
C PRO A 39 -0.93 -5.28 -3.82
N SER A 40 -1.99 -4.96 -4.58
CA SER A 40 -1.87 -4.38 -5.91
C SER A 40 -1.25 -2.98 -5.88
N GLU A 41 -1.62 -2.14 -4.89
CA GLU A 41 -1.04 -0.81 -4.69
C GLU A 41 0.39 -0.88 -4.17
N LEU A 42 0.67 -1.78 -3.22
CA LEU A 42 2.02 -2.00 -2.68
C LEU A 42 3.02 -2.42 -3.77
N LYS A 43 2.59 -3.19 -4.77
CA LYS A 43 3.43 -3.59 -5.91
C LYS A 43 3.95 -2.39 -6.72
N ARG A 44 3.21 -1.28 -6.72
CA ARG A 44 3.53 -0.05 -7.47
C ARG A 44 4.09 1.04 -6.56
N ALA A 45 4.20 0.79 -5.26
CA ALA A 45 4.49 1.81 -4.27
C ALA A 45 5.95 2.29 -4.34
N THR A 46 6.15 3.57 -4.04
CA THR A 46 7.46 4.15 -3.82
C THR A 46 7.88 3.88 -2.37
N LEU A 47 9.05 3.28 -2.18
CA LEU A 47 9.59 3.00 -0.85
C LEU A 47 10.55 4.10 -0.42
N CYS A 48 10.40 4.57 0.82
CA CYS A 48 11.34 5.50 1.44
C CYS A 48 11.79 4.99 2.81
N GLN A 49 12.91 5.52 3.30
CA GLN A 49 13.28 5.37 4.71
C GLN A 49 12.35 6.24 5.56
N PRO A 50 12.08 5.87 6.83
CA PRO A 50 11.21 6.68 7.70
C PRO A 50 11.64 8.14 7.84
N CYS A 51 12.96 8.40 7.89
CA CYS A 51 13.51 9.76 7.97
C CYS A 51 13.40 10.57 6.67
N ALA A 52 13.03 9.92 5.55
CA ALA A 52 12.91 10.52 4.22
C ALA A 52 11.45 10.56 3.74
N LEU A 53 10.48 10.27 4.62
CA LEU A 53 9.07 10.37 4.29
C LEU A 53 8.70 11.85 4.10
N PRO A 54 8.11 12.25 2.95
CA PRO A 54 7.68 13.63 2.73
C PRO A 54 6.58 14.02 3.72
N GLY A 55 6.61 15.26 4.21
CA GLY A 55 5.67 15.74 5.23
C GLY A 55 4.21 15.82 4.75
N GLU A 56 3.99 15.84 3.44
CA GLU A 56 2.66 15.86 2.82
C GLU A 56 2.08 14.44 2.62
N VAL A 57 2.88 13.39 2.81
CA VAL A 57 2.42 12.00 2.67
C VAL A 57 1.67 11.57 3.92
N VAL A 58 0.41 11.15 3.74
CA VAL A 58 -0.37 10.54 4.82
C VAL A 58 0.21 9.17 5.15
N SER A 59 0.64 8.98 6.40
CA SER A 59 1.22 7.73 6.89
C SER A 59 0.41 7.13 8.03
N VAL A 60 0.80 5.91 8.41
CA VAL A 60 0.33 5.26 9.64
C VAL A 60 1.21 5.66 10.83
N ASN A 61 0.61 5.69 12.02
CA ASN A 61 1.29 5.99 13.28
C ASN A 61 1.88 4.74 13.94
#